data_AF-A0AA96XIH9-F1
#
_entry.id   AF-A0AA96XIH9-F1
#
_cell.length_a   1.000
_cell.length_b   1.000
_cell.length_c   1.000
_cell.angle_alpha   90.00
_cell.angle_beta   90.00
_cell.angle_gamma   90.00
#
_symmetry.space_group_name_H-M   'P 1'
#
loop_
_entity.id
_entity.type
_entity.pdbx_description
1 polymer ?
#
loop_
_entity_poly.entity_id
_entity_poly.type
_entity_poly.pdbx_seq_one_letter_code
_entity_poly.pdbx_strand_id
1 'polypeptide(L)'
;MGFSTEVVTTAGRIPLFENVRGILITLVVMGHALEPLLGREPLAKALYSGLYLFHIPAFAFLSGHLSRADSGPRALSAIAWGQLAPLAVFQVLYVAFDAWVLGRGWSSHWLVQPYWLLWFLLSLGCWRLMLPLLLRLPKPVMWAVALALVAGLLPWVGYLFGLSRTFVFLPCFVAGHLTRREWLLAPRNTRGWRLVLAASLAVGLGACVGAVAMGALPAPAPQWLYGSSGYAVLGATALTGMAARAALFCGALALTWALFTLSPRQESALTRLGGRSLAPFLLHGFVVRAAEHVGAYAFLQGPVGVALALGAGALLTVLLGQPSVVQATRPLWEPRWLFQRKRDAVPGLGR
;
A
#
# COMPACT_ATOMS: atom_id res chain seq x y z
N MET A 1 1.55 -19.22 -33.64
CA MET A 1 1.27 -19.17 -32.18
C MET A 1 0.81 -17.77 -31.84
N GLY A 2 -0.49 -17.61 -31.59
CA GLY A 2 -1.14 -16.31 -31.50
C GLY A 2 -0.69 -15.50 -30.29
N PHE A 3 -0.15 -14.31 -30.54
CA PHE A 3 0.01 -13.28 -29.53
C PHE A 3 -1.37 -12.97 -28.95
N SER A 4 -1.55 -13.24 -27.66
CA SER A 4 -2.75 -12.89 -26.94
C SER A 4 -2.96 -11.39 -27.07
N THR A 5 -4.03 -10.96 -27.73
CA THR A 5 -4.43 -9.56 -27.83
C THR A 5 -4.57 -8.99 -26.42
N GLU A 6 -3.59 -8.19 -26.01
CA GLU A 6 -3.65 -7.44 -24.77
C GLU A 6 -4.89 -6.53 -24.83
N VAL A 7 -5.84 -6.75 -23.92
CA VAL A 7 -6.96 -5.82 -23.76
C VAL A 7 -6.39 -4.60 -23.07
N VAL A 8 -5.97 -3.61 -23.86
CA VAL A 8 -5.51 -2.32 -23.37
C VAL A 8 -6.73 -1.42 -23.21
N THR A 9 -6.86 -0.78 -22.05
CA THR A 9 -7.91 0.23 -21.81
C THR A 9 -7.80 1.37 -22.82
N THR A 10 -8.86 2.15 -23.01
CA THR A 10 -8.86 3.37 -23.84
C THR A 10 -7.77 4.39 -23.48
N ALA A 11 -7.16 4.28 -22.29
CA ALA A 11 -6.07 5.14 -21.82
C ALA A 11 -4.67 4.50 -21.90
N GLY A 12 -4.49 3.38 -22.63
CA GLY A 12 -3.17 2.74 -22.79
C GLY A 12 -2.71 1.90 -21.58
N ARG A 13 -3.61 1.58 -20.65
CA ARG A 13 -3.30 0.84 -19.41
C ARG A 13 -3.79 -0.60 -19.45
N ILE A 14 -3.14 -1.48 -18.70
CA ILE A 14 -3.49 -2.91 -18.58
C ILE A 14 -4.54 -3.08 -17.46
N PRO A 15 -5.76 -3.60 -17.75
CA PRO A 15 -6.85 -3.70 -16.78
C PRO A 15 -6.51 -4.49 -15.53
N LEU A 16 -5.74 -5.58 -15.64
CA LEU A 16 -5.31 -6.39 -14.49
C LEU A 16 -4.61 -5.52 -13.42
N PHE A 17 -3.66 -4.67 -13.82
CA PHE A 17 -2.89 -3.86 -12.87
C PHE A 17 -3.73 -2.78 -12.21
N GLU A 18 -4.68 -2.21 -12.94
CA GLU A 18 -5.65 -1.26 -12.38
C GLU A 18 -6.65 -1.97 -11.45
N ASN A 19 -7.11 -3.18 -11.80
CA ASN A 19 -7.97 -3.99 -10.92
C ASN A 19 -7.26 -4.34 -9.61
N VAL A 20 -6.00 -4.81 -9.67
CA VAL A 20 -5.18 -5.09 -8.49
C VAL A 20 -5.02 -3.82 -7.65
N ARG A 21 -4.71 -2.67 -8.27
CA ARG A 21 -4.62 -1.39 -7.55
C ARG A 21 -5.94 -1.02 -6.87
N GLY A 22 -7.07 -1.23 -7.55
CA GLY A 22 -8.42 -1.01 -7.03
C GLY A 22 -8.75 -1.89 -5.82
N ILE A 23 -8.38 -3.17 -5.87
CA ILE A 23 -8.50 -4.09 -4.74
C ILE A 23 -7.64 -3.59 -3.58
N LEU A 24 -6.35 -3.37 -3.84
CA LEU A 24 -5.40 -2.99 -2.81
C LEU A 24 -5.77 -1.69 -2.09
N ILE A 25 -6.24 -0.66 -2.82
CA ILE A 25 -6.66 0.58 -2.16
C ILE A 25 -7.90 0.37 -1.29
N THR A 26 -8.82 -0.50 -1.71
CA THR A 26 -9.98 -0.86 -0.89
C THR A 26 -9.54 -1.58 0.39
N LEU A 27 -8.57 -2.50 0.29
CA LEU A 27 -8.02 -3.20 1.46
C LEU A 27 -7.30 -2.25 2.43
N VAL A 28 -6.59 -1.24 1.94
CA VAL A 28 -5.97 -0.20 2.78
C VAL A 28 -7.03 0.53 3.60
N VAL A 29 -8.08 1.03 2.95
CA VAL A 29 -9.14 1.79 3.62
C VAL A 29 -9.91 0.90 4.60
N MET A 30 -10.21 -0.35 4.24
CA MET A 30 -10.79 -1.34 5.16
C MET A 30 -9.89 -1.61 6.37
N GLY A 31 -8.59 -1.75 6.17
CA GLY A 31 -7.62 -1.93 7.25
C GLY A 31 -7.63 -0.77 8.24
N HIS A 32 -7.59 0.46 7.74
CA HIS A 32 -7.70 1.66 8.59
C HIS A 32 -9.07 1.81 9.26
N ALA A 33 -10.14 1.38 8.59
CA ALA A 33 -11.46 1.34 9.20
C ALA A 33 -11.54 0.33 10.36
N LEU A 34 -10.75 -0.75 10.34
CA LEU A 34 -10.67 -1.70 11.44
C LEU A 34 -9.76 -1.24 12.59
N GLU A 35 -8.77 -0.38 12.32
CA GLU A 35 -7.71 0.00 13.27
C GLU A 35 -8.22 0.40 14.69
N PRO A 36 -9.31 1.19 14.83
CA PRO A 36 -9.85 1.56 16.15
C PRO A 36 -10.55 0.41 16.92
N LEU A 37 -10.76 -0.75 16.29
CA LEU A 37 -11.39 -1.93 16.88
C LEU A 37 -10.38 -2.95 17.43
N LEU A 38 -9.10 -2.85 17.06
CA LEU A 38 -8.06 -3.85 17.36
C LEU A 38 -7.89 -4.17 18.84
N GLY A 39 -8.11 -3.18 19.71
CA GLY A 39 -7.92 -3.31 21.16
C GLY A 39 -9.06 -4.03 21.89
N ARG A 40 -10.23 -4.18 21.26
CA ARG A 40 -11.46 -4.70 21.89
C ARG A 40 -12.14 -5.83 21.12
N GLU A 41 -11.88 -5.93 19.81
CA GLU A 41 -12.49 -6.94 18.94
C GLU A 41 -11.42 -7.90 18.40
N PRO A 42 -11.31 -9.13 18.93
CA PRO A 42 -10.34 -10.13 18.47
C PRO A 42 -10.47 -10.45 16.97
N LEU A 43 -11.70 -10.49 16.47
CA LEU A 43 -11.99 -10.69 15.05
C LEU A 43 -11.44 -9.54 14.20
N ALA A 44 -11.59 -8.29 14.64
CA ALA A 44 -11.02 -7.14 13.95
C ALA A 44 -9.50 -7.24 13.88
N LYS A 45 -8.85 -7.60 15.00
CA LYS A 45 -7.39 -7.79 15.07
C LYS A 45 -6.92 -8.92 14.14
N ALA A 46 -7.63 -10.04 14.08
CA ALA A 46 -7.30 -11.16 13.20
C ALA A 46 -7.40 -10.78 11.72
N LEU A 47 -8.52 -10.16 11.31
CA LEU A 47 -8.74 -9.70 9.94
C LEU A 47 -7.74 -8.62 9.55
N TYR A 48 -7.52 -7.65 10.42
CA TYR A 48 -6.53 -6.60 10.23
C TYR A 48 -5.14 -7.19 9.99
N SER A 49 -4.70 -8.14 10.82
CA SER A 49 -3.40 -8.81 10.63
C SER A 49 -3.33 -9.60 9.33
N GLY A 50 -4.39 -10.30 8.95
CA GLY A 50 -4.47 -11.00 7.66
C GLY A 50 -4.36 -10.03 6.46
N LEU A 51 -5.03 -8.89 6.53
CA LEU A 51 -4.93 -7.83 5.52
C LEU A 51 -3.50 -7.26 5.48
N TYR A 52 -2.96 -6.84 6.63
CA TYR A 52 -1.64 -6.22 6.76
C TYR A 52 -0.48 -7.13 6.37
N LEU A 53 -0.66 -8.45 6.40
CA LEU A 53 0.35 -9.41 5.97
C LEU A 53 0.74 -9.24 4.50
N PHE A 54 -0.18 -8.86 3.61
CA PHE A 54 0.10 -8.83 2.18
C PHE A 54 -0.26 -7.54 1.46
N HIS A 55 -1.25 -6.75 1.91
CA HIS A 55 -1.71 -5.63 1.09
C HIS A 55 -0.62 -4.55 0.89
N ILE A 56 0.16 -4.21 1.92
CA ILE A 56 1.29 -3.27 1.80
C ILE A 56 2.41 -3.85 0.93
N PRO A 57 2.93 -5.07 1.20
CA PRO A 57 3.88 -5.74 0.30
C PRO A 57 3.42 -5.81 -1.16
N ALA A 58 2.14 -6.12 -1.39
CA ALA A 58 1.54 -6.19 -2.72
C ALA A 58 1.45 -4.81 -3.38
N PHE A 59 1.14 -3.75 -2.63
CA PHE A 59 1.16 -2.38 -3.14
C PHE A 59 2.58 -1.94 -3.50
N ALA A 60 3.57 -2.27 -2.67
CA ALA A 60 4.98 -2.03 -2.96
C ALA A 60 5.43 -2.79 -4.22
N PHE A 61 5.07 -4.07 -4.34
CA PHE A 61 5.33 -4.90 -5.52
C PHE A 61 4.71 -4.31 -6.79
N LEU A 62 3.42 -3.97 -6.76
CA LEU A 62 2.75 -3.37 -7.91
C LEU A 62 3.38 -2.03 -8.29
N SER A 63 3.75 -1.21 -7.30
CA SER A 63 4.42 0.07 -7.52
C SER A 63 5.79 -0.11 -8.16
N GLY A 64 6.56 -1.12 -7.74
CA GLY A 64 7.84 -1.49 -8.35
C GLY A 64 7.68 -1.98 -9.78
N HIS A 65 6.69 -2.84 -10.03
CA HIS A 65 6.38 -3.37 -11.36
C HIS A 65 6.02 -2.27 -12.38
N LEU A 66 5.39 -1.20 -11.91
CA LEU A 66 5.03 -0.05 -12.73
C LEU A 66 6.12 1.04 -12.78
N SER A 67 7.16 0.92 -11.95
CA SER A 67 8.25 1.89 -11.89
C SER A 67 9.28 1.65 -12.99
N ARG A 68 9.85 2.74 -13.50
CA ARG A 68 11.01 2.72 -14.39
C ARG A 68 12.28 3.01 -13.60
N ALA A 69 13.39 2.40 -13.98
CA ALA A 69 14.70 2.63 -13.39
C ALA A 69 15.43 3.83 -14.01
N ASP A 70 14.70 4.89 -14.31
CA ASP A 70 15.25 6.09 -14.92
C ASP A 70 16.05 6.89 -13.88
N SER A 71 17.17 7.47 -14.31
CA SER A 71 17.97 8.38 -13.49
C SER A 71 18.11 9.75 -14.19
N GLY A 72 18.27 10.82 -13.42
CA GLY A 72 18.46 12.19 -13.93
C GLY A 72 17.30 13.16 -13.63
N PRO A 73 17.39 14.42 -14.12
CA PRO A 73 16.51 15.51 -13.70
C PRO A 73 15.02 15.27 -13.95
N ARG A 74 14.67 14.58 -15.05
CA ARG A 74 13.28 14.22 -15.36
C ARG A 74 12.72 13.23 -14.34
N ALA A 75 13.48 12.19 -13.99
CA ALA A 75 13.08 11.21 -12.98
C ALA A 75 12.94 11.87 -11.60
N LEU A 76 13.90 12.72 -11.21
CA LEU A 76 13.84 13.52 -9.98
C LEU A 76 12.62 14.42 -9.95
N SER A 77 12.31 15.12 -11.04
CA SER A 77 11.11 15.96 -11.13
C SER A 77 9.82 15.14 -11.00
N ALA A 78 9.77 13.93 -11.57
CA ALA A 78 8.61 13.06 -11.46
C ALA A 78 8.42 12.51 -10.03
N ILE A 79 9.51 12.35 -9.27
CA ILE A 79 9.45 11.94 -7.86
C ILE A 79 9.03 13.12 -6.99
N ALA A 80 9.68 14.26 -7.16
CA ALA A 80 9.37 15.48 -6.41
C ALA A 80 7.90 15.87 -6.57
N TRP A 81 7.40 15.93 -7.80
CA TRP A 81 6.04 16.39 -8.05
C TRP A 81 4.98 15.30 -7.93
N GLY A 82 5.33 14.04 -8.20
CA GLY A 82 4.38 12.93 -8.13
C GLY A 82 4.23 12.31 -6.74
N GLN A 83 5.22 12.44 -5.85
CA GLN A 83 5.20 11.85 -4.51
C GLN A 83 5.47 12.88 -3.41
N LEU A 84 6.52 13.69 -3.52
CA LEU A 84 6.91 14.59 -2.42
C LEU A 84 5.98 15.80 -2.27
N ALA A 85 5.46 16.33 -3.38
CA ALA A 85 4.49 17.42 -3.34
C ALA A 85 3.16 17.02 -2.69
N PRO A 86 2.48 15.93 -3.10
CA PRO A 86 1.28 15.49 -2.39
C PRO A 86 1.59 15.10 -0.94
N LEU A 87 2.75 14.50 -0.66
CA LEU A 87 3.19 14.23 0.70
C LEU A 87 3.25 15.52 1.53
N ALA A 88 3.91 16.58 1.04
CA ALA A 88 4.06 17.84 1.77
C ALA A 88 2.71 18.51 2.02
N VAL A 89 1.85 18.59 1.00
CA VAL A 89 0.51 19.19 1.13
C VAL A 89 -0.32 18.41 2.16
N PHE A 90 -0.41 17.09 2.02
CA PHE A 90 -1.24 16.29 2.93
C PHE A 90 -0.63 16.20 4.34
N GLN A 91 0.70 16.28 4.48
CA GLN A 91 1.33 16.35 5.80
C GLN A 91 0.83 17.58 6.57
N VAL A 92 0.83 18.75 5.93
CA VAL A 92 0.31 19.98 6.53
C VAL A 92 -1.18 19.86 6.82
N LEU A 93 -1.98 19.35 5.87
CA LEU A 93 -3.42 19.19 6.06
C LEU A 93 -3.76 18.25 7.22
N TYR A 94 -3.07 17.11 7.36
CA TYR A 94 -3.32 16.17 8.46
C TYR A 94 -2.91 16.74 9.81
N VAL A 95 -1.76 17.42 9.89
CA VAL A 95 -1.31 18.04 11.14
C VAL A 95 -2.25 19.17 11.56
N ALA A 96 -2.68 20.00 10.61
CA ALA A 96 -3.69 21.04 10.84
C ALA A 96 -5.03 20.44 11.27
N PHE A 97 -5.46 19.34 10.67
CA PHE A 97 -6.68 18.63 11.03
C PHE A 97 -6.61 18.09 12.47
N ASP A 98 -5.52 17.44 12.85
CA ASP A 98 -5.32 16.95 14.22
C ASP A 98 -5.29 18.09 15.24
N ALA A 99 -4.62 19.20 14.91
CA ALA A 99 -4.48 20.34 15.80
C ALA A 99 -5.79 21.13 15.98
N TRP A 100 -6.47 21.46 14.88
CA TRP A 100 -7.59 22.40 14.88
C TRP A 100 -8.97 21.74 14.89
N VAL A 101 -9.10 20.53 14.33
CA VAL A 101 -10.40 19.82 14.27
C VAL A 101 -10.51 18.78 15.37
N LEU A 102 -9.46 17.97 15.58
CA LEU A 102 -9.49 16.91 16.59
C LEU A 102 -9.02 17.36 17.98
N GLY A 103 -8.49 18.58 18.10
CA GLY A 103 -7.98 19.13 19.36
C GLY A 103 -6.79 18.37 19.94
N ARG A 104 -6.05 17.60 19.14
CA ARG A 104 -4.90 16.78 19.58
C ARG A 104 -3.59 17.56 19.68
N GLY A 105 -3.59 18.84 19.31
CA GLY A 105 -2.41 19.71 19.31
C GLY A 105 -1.41 19.42 18.18
N TRP A 106 -0.26 20.10 18.23
CA TRP A 106 0.81 19.96 17.24
C TRP A 106 1.84 18.93 17.71
N SER A 107 2.12 17.93 16.87
CA SER A 107 3.23 17.00 17.12
C SER A 107 4.58 17.72 16.99
N SER A 108 5.49 17.55 17.95
CA SER A 108 6.85 18.09 17.89
C SER A 108 7.67 17.56 16.71
N HIS A 109 7.29 16.41 16.15
CA HIS A 109 8.02 15.73 15.07
C HIS A 109 7.31 15.81 13.71
N TRP A 110 6.32 16.70 13.56
CA TRP A 110 5.44 16.76 12.39
C TRP A 110 6.16 16.98 11.04
N LEU A 111 7.34 17.59 11.03
CA LEU A 111 8.15 17.78 9.81
C LEU A 111 8.94 16.53 9.40
N VAL A 112 9.32 15.73 10.40
CA VAL A 112 10.27 14.61 10.24
C VAL A 112 9.52 13.28 10.13
N GLN A 113 8.32 13.20 10.68
CA GLN A 113 7.52 12.00 10.72
C GLN A 113 6.33 12.11 9.78
N PRO A 114 6.28 11.30 8.70
CA PRO A 114 5.13 11.30 7.82
C PRO A 114 3.90 10.83 8.60
N TYR A 115 2.79 11.55 8.43
CA TYR A 115 1.56 11.29 9.16
C TYR A 115 0.96 9.94 8.75
N TRP A 116 0.83 9.01 9.70
CA TRP A 116 0.07 7.75 9.67
C TRP A 116 0.11 6.89 8.38
N LEU A 117 -0.51 7.35 7.28
CA LEU A 117 -0.58 6.70 5.96
C LEU A 117 0.41 7.28 4.92
N LEU A 118 0.88 8.51 5.12
CA LEU A 118 1.73 9.24 4.17
C LEU A 118 3.14 8.68 4.05
N TRP A 119 3.56 7.84 5.00
CA TRP A 119 4.85 7.15 4.95
C TRP A 119 5.04 6.40 3.63
N PHE A 120 3.95 5.87 3.03
CA PHE A 120 4.05 5.13 1.78
C PHE A 120 4.49 6.03 0.61
N LEU A 121 4.06 7.30 0.54
CA LEU A 121 4.52 8.23 -0.50
C LEU A 121 6.01 8.54 -0.36
N LEU A 122 6.45 8.75 0.87
CA LEU A 122 7.86 8.96 1.17
C LEU A 122 8.69 7.73 0.79
N SER A 123 8.27 6.54 1.24
CA SER A 123 8.92 5.28 0.90
C SER A 123 8.94 5.03 -0.61
N LEU A 124 7.86 5.31 -1.33
CA LEU A 124 7.80 5.16 -2.78
C LEU A 124 8.80 6.08 -3.49
N GLY A 125 8.93 7.33 -3.03
CA GLY A 125 9.96 8.25 -3.52
C GLY A 125 11.36 7.68 -3.30
N CYS A 126 11.66 7.22 -2.09
CA CYS A 126 12.93 6.60 -1.73
C CYS A 126 13.22 5.35 -2.57
N TRP A 127 12.24 4.45 -2.74
CA TRP A 127 12.40 3.24 -3.55
C TRP A 127 12.74 3.57 -5.00
N ARG A 128 12.06 4.55 -5.60
CA ARG A 128 12.35 5.01 -6.96
C ARG A 128 13.75 5.62 -7.10
N LEU A 129 14.24 6.31 -6.07
CA LEU A 129 15.60 6.86 -6.04
C LEU A 129 16.67 5.76 -5.88
N MET A 130 16.40 4.76 -5.03
CA MET A 130 17.30 3.64 -4.77
C MET A 130 17.37 2.66 -5.95
N LEU A 131 16.28 2.52 -6.71
CA LEU A 131 16.14 1.50 -7.74
C LEU A 131 17.28 1.51 -8.79
N PRO A 132 17.64 2.63 -9.44
CA PRO A 132 18.74 2.64 -10.41
C PRO A 132 20.09 2.25 -9.80
N LEU A 133 20.29 2.53 -8.50
CA LEU A 133 21.52 2.17 -7.79
C LEU A 133 21.55 0.67 -7.50
N LEU A 134 20.44 0.12 -7.01
CA LEU A 134 20.32 -1.31 -6.71
C LEU A 134 20.50 -2.18 -7.96
N LEU A 135 19.97 -1.74 -9.11
CA LEU A 135 20.10 -2.49 -10.37
C LEU A 135 21.53 -2.56 -10.91
N ARG A 136 22.47 -1.74 -10.40
CA ARG A 136 23.91 -1.87 -10.72
C ARG A 136 24.56 -3.03 -9.98
N LEU A 137 23.94 -3.54 -8.92
CA LEU A 137 24.45 -4.66 -8.13
C LEU A 137 24.00 -5.99 -8.72
N PRO A 138 24.83 -7.05 -8.64
CA PRO A 138 24.38 -8.39 -8.96
C PRO A 138 23.28 -8.82 -7.96
N LYS A 139 22.23 -9.47 -8.47
CA LYS A 139 21.11 -9.99 -7.66
C LYS A 139 20.50 -8.91 -6.75
N PRO A 140 19.90 -7.83 -7.29
CA PRO A 140 19.41 -6.68 -6.50
C PRO A 140 18.37 -7.05 -5.43
N VAL A 141 17.57 -8.10 -5.65
CA VAL A 141 16.62 -8.62 -4.65
C VAL A 141 17.35 -9.09 -3.39
N MET A 142 18.50 -9.75 -3.53
CA MET A 142 19.28 -10.24 -2.39
C MET A 142 19.77 -9.08 -1.51
N TRP A 143 20.25 -8.00 -2.14
CA TRP A 143 20.65 -6.79 -1.43
C TRP A 143 19.46 -6.09 -0.76
N ALA A 144 18.32 -6.02 -1.43
CA ALA A 144 17.10 -5.48 -0.83
C ALA A 144 16.67 -6.29 0.41
N VAL A 145 16.72 -7.63 0.34
CA VAL A 145 16.43 -8.51 1.47
C VAL A 145 17.44 -8.30 2.60
N ALA A 146 18.73 -8.25 2.30
CA ALA A 146 19.76 -8.00 3.30
C ALA A 146 19.52 -6.67 4.04
N LEU A 147 19.24 -5.58 3.30
CA LEU A 147 18.90 -4.28 3.88
C LEU A 147 17.64 -4.34 4.76
N ALA A 148 16.59 -5.04 4.31
CA ALA A 148 15.36 -5.20 5.07
C ALA A 148 15.56 -5.95 6.40
N LEU A 149 16.43 -6.97 6.40
CA LEU A 149 16.74 -7.77 7.58
C LEU A 149 17.64 -6.99 8.56
N VAL A 150 18.67 -6.31 8.05
CA VAL A 150 19.61 -5.51 8.86
C VAL A 150 18.96 -4.26 9.43
N ALA A 151 18.04 -3.63 8.69
CA ALA A 151 17.31 -2.46 9.17
C ALA A 151 16.58 -2.71 10.50
N GLY A 152 16.11 -3.93 10.75
CA GLY A 152 15.47 -4.31 12.01
C GLY A 152 16.42 -4.41 13.22
N LEU A 153 17.74 -4.46 12.99
CA LEU A 153 18.76 -4.47 14.04
C LEU A 153 19.14 -3.07 14.51
N LEU A 154 18.90 -2.05 13.68
CA LEU A 154 19.35 -0.68 13.91
C LEU A 154 18.34 0.07 14.79
N PRO A 155 18.68 0.46 16.03
CA PRO A 155 17.73 1.10 16.94
C PRO A 155 17.25 2.47 16.45
N TRP A 156 18.08 3.16 15.66
CA TRP A 156 17.80 4.47 15.07
C TRP A 156 16.99 4.39 13.77
N VAL A 157 16.93 3.21 13.12
CA VAL A 157 16.00 2.94 12.01
C VAL A 157 14.64 2.63 12.65
N GLY A 158 14.04 3.66 13.25
CA GLY A 158 12.78 3.58 13.95
C GLY A 158 11.64 4.22 13.15
N TYR A 159 10.69 4.79 13.90
CA TYR A 159 9.51 5.46 13.35
C TYR A 159 9.82 6.87 12.81
N LEU A 160 10.98 7.46 13.15
CA LEU A 160 11.49 8.71 12.58
C LEU A 160 11.73 8.55 11.06
N PHE A 161 11.20 9.48 10.25
CA PHE A 161 11.18 9.44 8.78
C PHE A 161 10.50 8.22 8.13
N GLY A 162 9.91 7.29 8.90
CA GLY A 162 9.38 6.04 8.33
C GLY A 162 10.45 5.16 7.64
N LEU A 163 11.72 5.34 7.99
CA LEU A 163 12.85 4.66 7.34
C LEU A 163 12.78 3.14 7.51
N SER A 164 12.36 2.65 8.68
CA SER A 164 12.18 1.22 8.89
C SER A 164 11.23 0.61 7.86
N ARG A 165 10.06 1.22 7.65
CA ARG A 165 9.08 0.72 6.66
C ARG A 165 9.64 0.75 5.25
N THR A 166 10.41 1.80 4.93
CA THR A 166 11.07 1.95 3.63
C THR A 166 12.01 0.78 3.36
N PHE A 167 12.90 0.41 4.29
CA PHE A 167 13.79 -0.73 4.08
C PHE A 167 13.07 -2.07 4.15
N VAL A 168 12.10 -2.23 5.05
CA VAL A 168 11.35 -3.46 5.22
C VAL A 168 10.60 -3.83 3.94
N PHE A 169 9.92 -2.91 3.27
CA PHE A 169 9.14 -3.25 2.07
C PHE A 169 9.92 -3.10 0.74
N LEU A 170 11.19 -2.66 0.79
CA LEU A 170 12.06 -2.56 -0.38
C LEU A 170 12.20 -3.87 -1.18
N PRO A 171 12.34 -5.07 -0.57
CA PRO A 171 12.43 -6.33 -1.32
C PRO A 171 11.23 -6.56 -2.23
N CYS A 172 10.02 -6.26 -1.75
CA CYS A 172 8.79 -6.43 -2.52
C CYS A 172 8.76 -5.47 -3.71
N PHE A 173 9.17 -4.22 -3.52
CA PHE A 173 9.27 -3.23 -4.60
C PHE A 173 10.26 -3.67 -5.69
N VAL A 174 11.47 -4.08 -5.30
CA VAL A 174 12.50 -4.54 -6.26
C VAL A 174 12.08 -5.81 -6.97
N ALA A 175 11.48 -6.77 -6.26
CA ALA A 175 10.93 -7.99 -6.85
C ALA A 175 9.83 -7.68 -7.88
N GLY A 176 8.95 -6.72 -7.57
CA GLY A 176 7.94 -6.23 -8.50
C GLY A 176 8.53 -5.66 -9.78
N HIS A 177 9.55 -4.81 -9.65
CA HIS A 177 10.24 -4.20 -10.80
C HIS A 177 10.88 -5.23 -11.73
N LEU A 178 11.51 -6.27 -11.17
CA LEU A 178 12.17 -7.32 -11.96
C LEU A 178 11.20 -8.36 -12.52
N THR A 179 9.97 -8.43 -12.00
CA THR A 179 8.97 -9.36 -12.49
C THR A 179 8.54 -8.95 -13.89
N ARG A 180 8.77 -9.85 -14.86
CA ARG A 180 8.36 -9.63 -16.26
C ARG A 180 6.84 -9.65 -16.37
N ARG A 181 6.29 -8.74 -17.19
CA ARG A 181 4.84 -8.61 -17.42
C ARG A 181 4.20 -9.91 -17.90
N GLU A 182 4.88 -10.62 -18.79
CA GLU A 182 4.46 -11.92 -19.33
C GLU A 182 4.10 -12.93 -18.23
N TRP A 183 4.81 -12.93 -17.10
CA TRP A 183 4.57 -13.88 -16.01
C TRP A 183 3.27 -13.59 -15.27
N LEU A 184 2.93 -12.31 -15.11
CA LEU A 184 1.68 -11.88 -14.47
C LEU A 184 0.48 -12.02 -15.41
N LEU A 185 0.71 -11.83 -16.72
CA LEU A 185 -0.33 -11.88 -17.75
C LEU A 185 -0.54 -13.28 -18.34
N ALA A 186 0.39 -14.21 -18.12
CA ALA A 186 0.32 -15.55 -18.68
C ALA A 186 -1.05 -16.19 -18.40
N PRO A 187 -1.70 -16.79 -19.42
CA PRO A 187 -3.00 -17.44 -19.27
C PRO A 187 -2.93 -18.76 -18.47
N ARG A 188 -1.83 -19.00 -17.73
CA ARG A 188 -1.48 -20.23 -16.99
C ARG A 188 -2.54 -20.76 -16.01
N ASN A 189 -3.60 -20.00 -15.75
CA ASN A 189 -4.60 -20.33 -14.73
C ASN A 189 -5.95 -20.60 -15.38
N THR A 190 -6.28 -21.88 -15.55
CA THR A 190 -7.64 -22.33 -15.88
C THR A 190 -8.62 -21.82 -14.81
N ARG A 191 -9.89 -21.67 -15.18
CA ARG A 191 -10.95 -21.25 -14.23
C ARG A 191 -10.97 -22.16 -13.00
N GLY A 192 -10.77 -23.47 -13.19
CA GLY A 192 -10.69 -24.45 -12.10
C GLY A 192 -9.58 -24.17 -11.10
N TRP A 193 -8.34 -23.93 -11.56
CA TRP A 193 -7.23 -23.60 -10.67
C TRP A 193 -7.48 -22.33 -9.84
N ARG A 194 -8.06 -21.28 -10.46
CA ARG A 194 -8.39 -20.03 -9.73
C ARG A 194 -9.44 -20.28 -8.64
N LEU A 195 -10.44 -21.13 -8.92
CA LEU A 195 -11.46 -21.49 -7.93
C LEU A 195 -10.87 -22.31 -6.77
N VAL A 196 -10.02 -23.30 -7.07
CA VAL A 196 -9.33 -24.09 -6.05
C VAL A 196 -8.45 -23.18 -5.19
N LEU A 197 -7.62 -22.33 -5.80
CA LEU A 197 -6.77 -21.40 -5.06
C LEU A 197 -7.59 -20.44 -4.19
N ALA A 198 -8.67 -19.87 -4.73
CA ALA A 198 -9.57 -19.00 -3.97
C ALA A 198 -10.20 -19.73 -2.78
N ALA A 199 -10.69 -20.96 -2.99
CA ALA A 199 -11.26 -21.78 -1.93
C ALA A 199 -10.22 -22.15 -0.87
N SER A 200 -9.02 -22.58 -1.27
CA SER A 200 -7.93 -22.90 -0.35
C SER A 200 -7.52 -21.69 0.50
N LEU A 201 -7.45 -20.50 -0.11
CA LEU A 201 -7.14 -19.27 0.62
C LEU A 201 -8.28 -18.86 1.55
N ALA A 202 -9.53 -18.96 1.10
CA ALA A 202 -10.69 -18.65 1.93
C ALA A 202 -10.78 -19.58 3.15
N VAL A 203 -10.56 -20.89 2.95
CA VAL A 203 -10.54 -21.88 4.04
C VAL A 203 -9.35 -21.65 4.95
N GLY A 204 -8.13 -21.49 4.41
CA GLY A 204 -6.92 -21.32 5.21
C GLY A 204 -6.92 -20.02 6.02
N LEU A 205 -7.22 -18.89 5.39
CA LEU A 205 -7.32 -17.60 6.07
C LEU A 205 -8.53 -17.57 7.02
N GLY A 206 -9.66 -18.14 6.61
CA GLY A 206 -10.85 -18.25 7.44
C GLY A 206 -10.62 -19.08 8.70
N ALA A 207 -9.93 -20.22 8.59
CA ALA A 207 -9.55 -21.06 9.72
C ALA A 207 -8.59 -20.33 10.67
N CYS A 208 -7.58 -19.63 10.13
CA CYS A 208 -6.66 -18.82 10.96
C CYS A 208 -7.39 -17.69 11.68
N VAL A 209 -8.25 -16.95 10.98
CA VAL A 209 -9.05 -15.86 11.56
C VAL A 209 -10.01 -16.40 12.61
N GLY A 210 -10.71 -17.50 12.33
CA GLY A 210 -11.62 -18.16 13.26
C GLY A 210 -10.90 -18.66 14.51
N ALA A 211 -9.75 -19.33 14.36
CA ALA A 211 -8.95 -19.79 15.48
C ALA A 211 -8.46 -18.65 16.39
N VAL A 212 -8.04 -17.51 15.81
CA VAL A 212 -7.69 -16.33 16.59
C VAL A 212 -8.92 -15.71 17.27
N ALA A 213 -10.04 -15.59 16.56
CA ALA A 213 -11.27 -15.00 17.08
C ALA A 213 -11.88 -15.82 18.23
N MET A 214 -11.75 -17.15 18.18
CA MET A 214 -12.18 -18.07 19.23
C MET A 214 -11.15 -18.23 20.36
N GLY A 215 -10.00 -17.53 20.30
CA GLY A 215 -8.94 -17.64 21.30
C GLY A 215 -8.12 -18.92 21.25
N ALA A 216 -8.30 -19.76 20.22
CA ALA A 216 -7.51 -20.98 20.01
C ALA A 216 -6.07 -20.70 19.56
N LEU A 217 -5.82 -19.52 18.97
CA LEU A 217 -4.49 -19.04 18.62
C LEU A 217 -4.27 -17.61 19.14
N PRO A 218 -3.05 -17.26 19.59
CA PRO A 218 -2.75 -15.89 19.96
C PRO A 218 -2.86 -14.98 18.73
N ALA A 219 -3.53 -13.85 18.88
CA ALA A 219 -3.62 -12.88 17.80
C ALA A 219 -2.23 -12.35 17.43
N PRO A 220 -1.80 -12.44 16.17
CA PRO A 220 -0.48 -11.96 15.76
C PRO A 220 -0.36 -10.47 16.11
N ALA A 221 0.78 -10.12 16.69
CA ALA A 221 1.12 -8.75 17.07
C ALA A 221 1.23 -7.88 15.79
N PRO A 222 0.27 -6.97 15.52
CA PRO A 222 0.25 -6.21 14.26
C PRO A 222 1.50 -5.35 14.05
N GLN A 223 2.24 -5.05 15.13
CA GLN A 223 3.50 -4.33 15.10
C GLN A 223 4.56 -4.96 14.18
N TRP A 224 4.57 -6.30 14.07
CA TRP A 224 5.45 -7.01 13.14
C TRP A 224 5.13 -6.68 11.67
N LEU A 225 3.85 -6.48 11.37
CA LEU A 225 3.35 -6.25 10.02
C LEU A 225 3.51 -4.79 9.59
N TYR A 226 3.63 -3.86 10.53
CA TYR A 226 3.84 -2.44 10.23
C TYR A 226 5.22 -2.14 9.67
N GLY A 227 6.21 -2.99 9.95
CA GLY A 227 7.59 -2.74 9.54
C GLY A 227 8.20 -1.46 10.12
N SER A 228 7.60 -0.86 11.16
CA SER A 228 8.05 0.42 11.75
C SER A 228 8.97 0.27 12.96
N SER A 229 9.15 -0.95 13.46
CA SER A 229 9.91 -1.22 14.67
C SER A 229 11.06 -2.19 14.41
N GLY A 230 12.16 -1.99 15.14
CA GLY A 230 13.27 -2.92 15.22
C GLY A 230 12.95 -4.14 16.10
N TYR A 231 13.77 -5.19 16.00
CA TYR A 231 13.52 -6.47 16.65
C TYR A 231 13.53 -6.40 18.18
N ALA A 232 14.41 -5.57 18.76
CA ALA A 232 14.47 -5.37 20.20
C ALA A 232 13.15 -4.81 20.77
N VAL A 233 12.52 -3.85 20.08
CA VAL A 233 11.22 -3.28 20.47
C VAL A 233 10.10 -4.32 20.35
N LEU A 234 10.24 -5.26 19.41
CA LEU A 234 9.30 -6.36 19.20
C LEU A 234 9.55 -7.56 20.14
N GLY A 235 10.50 -7.44 21.07
CA GLY A 235 10.85 -8.50 22.02
C GLY A 235 11.55 -9.71 21.38
N ALA A 236 12.16 -9.54 20.21
CA ALA A 236 12.85 -10.60 19.48
C ALA A 236 14.37 -10.42 19.49
N THR A 237 15.09 -11.54 19.47
CA THR A 237 16.54 -11.52 19.22
C THR A 237 16.82 -11.21 17.76
N ALA A 238 18.06 -10.89 17.43
CA ALA A 238 18.47 -10.64 16.04
C ALA A 238 18.08 -11.79 15.10
N LEU A 239 18.43 -13.03 15.47
CA LEU A 239 18.18 -14.20 14.63
C LEU A 239 16.69 -14.51 14.51
N THR A 240 15.95 -14.53 15.61
CA THR A 240 14.51 -14.83 15.57
C THR A 240 13.72 -13.74 14.87
N GLY A 241 14.11 -12.47 15.03
CA GLY A 241 13.52 -11.35 14.33
C GLY A 241 13.78 -11.36 12.82
N MET A 242 15.01 -11.65 12.40
CA MET A 242 15.34 -11.82 10.98
C MET A 242 14.59 -13.01 10.36
N ALA A 243 14.53 -14.14 11.06
CA ALA A 243 13.80 -15.32 10.60
C ALA A 243 12.29 -15.04 10.47
N ALA A 244 11.68 -14.39 11.48
CA ALA A 244 10.28 -13.99 11.44
C ALA A 244 10.00 -13.02 10.28
N ARG A 245 10.88 -12.02 10.06
CA ARG A 245 10.75 -11.09 8.94
C ARG A 245 10.84 -11.80 7.59
N ALA A 246 11.77 -12.74 7.44
CA ALA A 246 11.90 -13.55 6.22
C ALA A 246 10.64 -14.39 5.97
N ALA A 247 10.10 -15.05 7.01
CA ALA A 247 8.85 -15.82 6.90
C ALA A 247 7.66 -14.94 6.49
N LEU A 248 7.53 -13.74 7.09
CA LEU A 248 6.50 -12.77 6.71
C LEU A 248 6.64 -12.34 5.25
N PHE A 249 7.86 -12.12 4.74
CA PHE A 249 8.06 -11.82 3.32
C PHE A 249 7.64 -12.96 2.40
N CYS A 250 7.97 -14.21 2.75
CA CYS A 250 7.54 -15.38 1.96
C CYS A 250 6.00 -15.45 1.90
N GLY A 251 5.32 -15.30 3.03
CA GLY A 251 3.86 -15.27 3.09
C GLY A 251 3.27 -14.11 2.29
N ALA A 252 3.84 -12.91 2.42
CA ALA A 252 3.43 -11.72 1.69
C ALA A 252 3.56 -11.89 0.17
N LEU A 253 4.66 -12.47 -0.31
CA LEU A 253 4.88 -12.72 -1.74
C LEU A 253 3.92 -13.79 -2.28
N ALA A 254 3.67 -14.86 -1.51
CA ALA A 254 2.71 -15.90 -1.89
C ALA A 254 1.30 -15.33 -2.02
N LEU A 255 0.86 -14.52 -1.05
CA LEU A 255 -0.45 -13.85 -1.09
C LEU A 255 -0.52 -12.77 -2.17
N THR A 256 0.58 -12.08 -2.46
CA THR A 256 0.67 -11.15 -3.60
C THR A 256 0.47 -11.91 -4.92
N TRP A 257 1.14 -13.05 -5.11
CA TRP A 257 0.97 -13.87 -6.30
C TRP A 257 -0.46 -14.40 -6.44
N ALA A 258 -1.07 -14.82 -5.33
CA ALA A 258 -2.47 -15.19 -5.30
C ALA A 258 -3.39 -14.04 -5.70
N LEU A 259 -3.15 -12.83 -5.19
CA LEU A 259 -3.91 -11.64 -5.55
C LEU A 259 -3.87 -11.38 -7.06
N PHE A 260 -2.70 -11.39 -7.69
CA PHE A 260 -2.59 -11.21 -9.14
C PHE A 260 -3.29 -12.34 -9.92
N THR A 261 -3.23 -13.57 -9.42
CA THR A 261 -3.90 -14.74 -10.03
C THR A 261 -5.43 -14.66 -9.95
N LEU A 262 -5.96 -14.19 -8.82
CA LEU A 262 -7.40 -14.15 -8.57
C LEU A 262 -8.04 -12.87 -9.13
N SER A 263 -7.27 -11.81 -9.30
CA SER A 263 -7.77 -10.52 -9.81
C SER A 263 -8.41 -10.63 -11.20
N PRO A 264 -9.47 -9.85 -11.46
CA PRO A 264 -10.06 -9.78 -12.80
C PRO A 264 -9.03 -9.30 -13.83
N ARG A 265 -9.06 -9.91 -15.03
CA ARG A 265 -8.16 -9.53 -16.14
C ARG A 265 -8.79 -8.57 -17.15
N GLN A 266 -10.12 -8.49 -17.16
CA GLN A 266 -10.88 -7.60 -18.03
C GLN A 266 -11.21 -6.29 -17.31
N GLU A 267 -11.68 -5.30 -18.06
CA GLU A 267 -12.20 -4.07 -17.48
C GLU A 267 -13.35 -4.36 -16.51
N SER A 268 -13.33 -3.69 -15.36
CA SER A 268 -14.34 -3.84 -14.32
C SER A 268 -14.50 -2.53 -13.52
N ALA A 269 -15.43 -2.51 -12.56
CA ALA A 269 -15.52 -1.39 -11.62
C ALA A 269 -14.20 -1.13 -10.87
N LEU A 270 -13.42 -2.18 -10.59
CA LEU A 270 -12.11 -2.07 -9.96
C LEU A 270 -11.09 -1.36 -10.85
N THR A 271 -11.22 -1.45 -12.18
CA THR A 271 -10.33 -0.75 -13.12
C THR A 271 -10.52 0.76 -12.96
N ARG A 272 -11.77 1.21 -12.87
CA ARG A 272 -12.09 2.64 -12.66
C ARG A 272 -11.61 3.13 -11.30
N LEU A 273 -11.79 2.31 -10.27
CA LEU A 273 -11.34 2.63 -8.91
C LEU A 273 -9.81 2.69 -8.82
N GLY A 274 -9.10 1.72 -9.39
CA GLY A 274 -7.64 1.69 -9.47
C GLY A 274 -7.07 2.89 -10.22
N GLY A 275 -7.71 3.29 -11.32
CA GLY A 275 -7.30 4.47 -12.09
C GLY A 275 -7.35 5.78 -11.30
N ARG A 276 -8.08 5.80 -10.18
CA ARG A 276 -8.35 6.95 -9.32
C ARG A 276 -7.92 6.73 -7.86
N SER A 277 -7.09 5.72 -7.59
CA SER A 277 -6.78 5.25 -6.22
C SER A 277 -6.09 6.29 -5.34
N LEU A 278 -5.47 7.33 -5.91
CA LEU A 278 -4.77 8.36 -5.13
C LEU A 278 -5.73 9.18 -4.25
N ALA A 279 -6.94 9.47 -4.73
CA ALA A 279 -7.93 10.21 -3.95
C ALA A 279 -8.41 9.44 -2.70
N PRO A 280 -8.91 8.19 -2.79
CA PRO A 280 -9.24 7.42 -1.60
C PRO A 280 -8.01 7.22 -0.71
N PHE A 281 -6.80 7.03 -1.26
CA PHE A 281 -5.58 6.92 -0.46
C PHE A 281 -5.33 8.15 0.42
N LEU A 282 -5.45 9.35 -0.14
CA LEU A 282 -5.14 10.59 0.57
C LEU A 282 -6.29 11.12 1.44
N LEU A 283 -7.55 10.81 1.11
CA LEU A 283 -8.71 11.43 1.76
C LEU A 283 -9.34 10.56 2.84
N HIS A 284 -9.27 9.23 2.74
CA HIS A 284 -9.97 8.34 3.68
C HIS A 284 -9.54 8.57 5.13
N GLY A 285 -8.27 8.92 5.35
CA GLY A 285 -7.75 9.08 6.70
C GLY A 285 -8.43 10.19 7.48
N PHE A 286 -8.89 11.27 6.82
CA PHE A 286 -9.65 12.33 7.49
C PHE A 286 -10.99 11.81 8.02
N VAL A 287 -11.68 11.00 7.22
CA VAL A 287 -12.98 10.42 7.58
C VAL A 287 -12.82 9.40 8.71
N VAL A 288 -11.82 8.52 8.63
CA VAL A 288 -11.56 7.52 9.67
C VAL A 288 -11.19 8.20 10.99
N ARG A 289 -10.32 9.22 10.97
CA ARG A 289 -9.92 9.97 12.17
C ARG A 289 -11.06 10.81 12.75
N ALA A 290 -11.90 11.41 11.90
CA ALA A 290 -13.11 12.09 12.35
C ALA A 290 -14.08 11.13 13.03
N ALA A 291 -14.35 9.98 12.42
CA ALA A 291 -15.22 8.94 12.97
C ALA A 291 -14.71 8.40 14.32
N GLU A 292 -13.39 8.24 14.44
CA GLU A 292 -12.72 7.92 15.71
C GLU A 292 -12.95 9.01 16.76
N HIS A 293 -12.75 10.29 16.39
CA HIS A 293 -12.86 11.42 17.31
C HIS A 293 -14.29 11.65 17.83
N VAL A 294 -15.31 11.51 16.98
CA VAL A 294 -16.72 11.65 17.39
C VAL A 294 -17.27 10.40 18.11
N GLY A 295 -16.44 9.38 18.33
CA GLY A 295 -16.83 8.17 19.05
C GLY A 295 -17.71 7.21 18.25
N ALA A 296 -17.81 7.34 16.92
CA ALA A 296 -18.67 6.48 16.09
C ALA A 296 -18.33 4.98 16.23
N TYR A 297 -17.07 4.69 16.53
CA TYR A 297 -16.60 3.33 16.74
C TYR A 297 -17.17 2.68 18.01
N ALA A 298 -17.60 3.43 19.03
CA ALA A 298 -18.15 2.87 20.27
C ALA A 298 -19.38 1.97 20.03
N PHE A 299 -20.14 2.25 18.98
CA PHE A 299 -21.33 1.50 18.56
C PHE A 299 -21.02 0.23 17.76
N LEU A 300 -19.77 0.04 17.32
CA LEU A 300 -19.36 -1.12 16.54
C LEU A 300 -18.82 -2.21 17.46
N GLN A 301 -19.63 -3.22 17.75
CA GLN A 301 -19.27 -4.33 18.63
C GLN A 301 -19.52 -5.68 17.96
N GLY A 302 -18.71 -6.66 18.33
CA GLY A 302 -18.80 -8.03 17.85
C GLY A 302 -18.69 -8.19 16.33
N PRO A 303 -19.03 -9.36 15.78
CA PRO A 303 -18.88 -9.66 14.36
C PRO A 303 -19.65 -8.71 13.43
N VAL A 304 -20.83 -8.25 13.85
CA VAL A 304 -21.64 -7.29 13.09
C VAL A 304 -20.94 -5.93 13.01
N GLY A 305 -20.42 -5.42 14.13
CA GLY A 305 -19.66 -4.17 14.15
C GLY A 305 -18.41 -4.23 13.25
N VAL A 306 -17.71 -5.36 13.25
CA VAL A 306 -16.56 -5.59 12.37
C VAL A 306 -16.97 -5.61 10.89
N ALA A 307 -18.06 -6.29 10.55
CA ALA A 307 -18.58 -6.32 9.18
C ALA A 307 -19.03 -4.93 8.71
N LEU A 308 -19.66 -4.15 9.58
CA LEU A 308 -20.04 -2.76 9.29
C LEU A 308 -18.82 -1.87 9.07
N ALA A 309 -17.75 -2.01 9.86
CA ALA A 309 -16.50 -1.27 9.65
C ALA A 309 -15.86 -1.58 8.29
N LEU A 310 -15.82 -2.86 7.91
CA LEU A 310 -15.32 -3.28 6.59
C LEU A 310 -16.19 -2.73 5.46
N GLY A 311 -17.51 -2.84 5.58
CA GLY A 311 -18.46 -2.32 4.60
C GLY A 311 -18.35 -0.80 4.45
N ALA A 312 -18.23 -0.07 5.56
CA ALA A 312 -18.01 1.37 5.57
C ALA A 312 -16.69 1.76 4.90
N GLY A 313 -15.60 1.04 5.16
CA GLY A 313 -14.32 1.25 4.48
C GLY A 313 -14.41 1.01 2.97
N ALA A 314 -15.11 -0.06 2.55
CA ALA A 314 -15.35 -0.35 1.13
C ALA A 314 -16.14 0.77 0.45
N LEU A 315 -17.25 1.19 1.07
CA LEU A 315 -18.12 2.25 0.59
C LEU A 315 -17.36 3.57 0.50
N LEU A 316 -16.61 3.92 1.55
CA LEU A 316 -15.79 5.12 1.59
C LEU A 316 -14.77 5.15 0.43
N THR A 317 -14.15 4.00 0.12
CA THR A 317 -13.24 3.89 -1.03
C THR A 317 -13.96 4.21 -2.34
N VAL A 318 -15.17 3.68 -2.55
CA VAL A 318 -15.98 3.92 -3.74
C VAL A 318 -16.41 5.38 -3.83
N LEU A 319 -16.87 5.97 -2.73
CA LEU A 319 -17.31 7.37 -2.66
C LEU A 319 -16.15 8.33 -2.98
N LEU A 320 -14.99 8.14 -2.36
CA LEU A 320 -13.81 8.96 -2.59
C LEU A 320 -13.19 8.73 -3.98
N GLY A 321 -13.44 7.57 -4.60
CA GLY A 321 -13.04 7.24 -5.96
C GLY A 321 -13.96 7.80 -7.05
N GLN A 322 -15.05 8.50 -6.69
CA GLN A 322 -15.95 9.11 -7.66
C GLN A 322 -15.24 10.19 -8.48
N PRO A 323 -15.56 10.35 -9.78
CA PRO A 323 -14.88 11.31 -10.63
C PRO A 323 -15.03 12.75 -10.15
N SER A 324 -16.19 13.11 -9.60
CA SER A 324 -16.48 14.44 -9.04
C SER A 324 -15.53 14.77 -7.88
N VAL A 325 -15.41 13.85 -6.91
CA VAL A 325 -14.51 14.01 -5.76
C VAL A 325 -13.08 14.15 -6.25
N VAL A 326 -12.61 13.22 -7.09
CA VAL A 326 -11.25 13.23 -7.65
C VAL A 326 -10.95 14.54 -8.36
N GLN A 327 -11.88 15.08 -9.15
CA GLN A 327 -11.71 16.36 -9.86
C GLN A 327 -11.66 17.54 -8.90
N ALA A 328 -12.55 17.58 -7.90
CA ALA A 328 -12.63 18.66 -6.92
C ALA A 328 -11.35 18.76 -6.08
N THR A 329 -10.78 17.63 -5.68
CA THR A 329 -9.60 17.59 -4.80
C THR A 329 -8.28 17.45 -5.54
N ARG A 330 -8.30 17.25 -6.87
CA ARG A 330 -7.10 17.17 -7.73
C ARG A 330 -6.06 18.28 -7.49
N PRO A 331 -6.44 19.55 -7.29
CA PRO A 331 -5.47 20.63 -7.08
C PRO A 331 -4.54 20.41 -5.87
N LEU A 332 -4.95 19.59 -4.89
CA LEU A 332 -4.17 19.31 -3.68
C LEU A 332 -2.97 18.40 -3.91
N TRP A 333 -3.03 17.49 -4.89
CA TRP A 333 -1.96 16.53 -5.18
C TRP A 333 -1.37 16.65 -6.58
N GLU A 334 -2.05 17.37 -7.47
CA GLU A 334 -1.51 17.84 -8.75
C GLU A 334 -1.71 19.36 -8.84
N PRO A 335 -0.95 20.18 -8.09
CA PRO A 335 -1.05 21.63 -8.16
C PRO A 335 -0.55 22.14 -9.52
N ARG A 336 -1.38 22.04 -10.56
CA ARG A 336 -1.08 22.50 -11.93
C ARG A 336 -0.67 23.97 -12.00
N TRP A 337 -1.08 24.77 -11.02
CA TRP A 337 -0.72 26.16 -10.82
C TRP A 337 0.76 26.35 -10.41
N LEU A 338 1.37 25.37 -9.73
CA LEU A 338 2.83 25.29 -9.54
C LEU A 338 3.55 24.72 -10.77
N PHE A 339 2.81 24.10 -11.70
CA PHE A 339 3.33 23.35 -12.84
C PHE A 339 3.11 24.00 -14.19
N GLN A 340 3.09 25.33 -14.27
CA GLN A 340 3.38 26.01 -15.53
C GLN A 340 4.84 25.73 -15.93
N ARG A 341 5.11 24.52 -16.43
CA ARG A 341 6.14 24.38 -17.45
C ARG A 341 5.67 25.26 -18.59
N LYS A 342 6.38 26.36 -18.86
CA LYS A 342 6.45 26.87 -20.23
C LYS A 342 6.67 25.63 -21.11
N ARG A 343 5.72 25.36 -22.01
CA ARG A 343 6.05 24.60 -23.21
C ARG A 343 7.12 25.46 -23.88
N ASP A 344 8.38 25.21 -23.58
CA ASP A 344 9.43 25.71 -24.44
C ASP A 344 9.11 25.12 -25.80
N ALA A 345 8.75 26.00 -26.72
CA ALA A 345 8.56 25.70 -28.11
C ALA A 345 9.81 24.93 -28.54
N VAL A 346 9.65 23.65 -28.87
CA VAL A 346 10.64 22.97 -29.69
C VAL A 346 10.55 23.67 -31.05
N PRO A 347 11.60 24.40 -31.49
CA PRO A 347 11.65 24.90 -32.85
C PRO A 347 11.65 23.69 -33.79
N GLY A 348 10.95 23.84 -34.91
CA GLY A 348 10.50 22.77 -35.80
C GLY A 348 11.45 21.60 -36.02
N LEU A 349 10.86 20.41 -36.06
CA LEU A 349 11.28 19.38 -37.00
C LEU A 349 10.05 19.06 -37.86
N GLY A 350 10.09 19.62 -39.07
CA GLY A 350 9.10 19.36 -40.11
C GLY A 350 9.31 17.99 -40.74
N ARG A 351 8.18 17.53 -41.30
CA ARG A 351 7.95 16.37 -42.17
C ARG A 351 7.97 15.00 -41.51
#